data_AF-A0A183G7K4-F1
#
_entry.id   AF-A0A183G7K4-F1
#
_cell.length_a   1.000
_cell.length_b   1.000
_cell.length_c   1.000
_cell.angle_alpha   90.00
_cell.angle_beta   90.00
_cell.angle_gamma   90.00
#
_symmetry.space_group_name_H-M   'P 1'
#
loop_
_entity.id
_entity.type
_entity.pdbx_description
1 polymer ?
#
loop_
_entity_poly.entity_id
_entity_poly.type
_entity_poly.pdbx_seq_one_letter_code
_entity_poly.pdbx_strand_id
1 'polypeptide(L)'
;MSLSSDTQTADINACDEATVLHYVGPKLDAIQDAMDKMQTVMEALSAGMKIQLERSAPRLSCAFCTFKENHDSHHTARCTRYPDTVSRRVQALGL
;
A
#
# COMPACT_ATOMS: atom_id res chain seq x y z
N MET A 1 18.46 0.33 36.57
CA MET A 1 17.26 -0.51 36.49
C MET A 1 17.57 -1.60 35.47
N SER A 2 18.01 -2.76 35.94
CA SER A 2 18.50 -3.84 35.08
C SER A 2 17.31 -4.70 34.63
N LEU A 3 17.16 -4.85 33.31
CA LEU A 3 16.14 -5.68 32.69
C LEU A 3 16.51 -7.16 32.90
N SER A 4 15.83 -7.79 33.85
CA SER A 4 15.95 -9.22 34.14
C SER A 4 15.33 -10.04 32.99
N SER A 5 16.12 -10.35 31.96
CA SER A 5 15.73 -11.29 30.89
C SER A 5 16.39 -12.68 31.04
N ASP A 6 17.22 -12.89 32.07
CA ASP A 6 18.08 -14.07 32.17
C ASP A 6 17.51 -15.21 33.03
N THR A 7 16.31 -15.08 33.61
CA THR A 7 15.77 -16.10 34.52
C THR A 7 14.90 -17.17 33.85
N GLN A 8 14.66 -17.11 32.54
CA GLN A 8 13.74 -18.04 31.85
C GLN A 8 14.42 -19.16 31.05
N THR A 9 15.74 -19.14 30.89
CA THR A 9 16.47 -20.14 30.08
C THR A 9 17.11 -21.26 30.92
N ALA A 10 17.29 -21.06 32.23
CA ALA A 10 17.94 -22.03 33.11
C ALA A 10 17.05 -23.22 33.50
N ASP A 11 15.72 -23.07 33.41
CA ASP A 11 14.72 -24.07 33.85
C ASP A 11 14.41 -25.13 32.77
N ILE A 12 14.71 -24.82 31.51
CA ILE A 12 14.30 -25.66 30.35
C ILE A 12 15.15 -26.94 30.24
N ASN A 13 16.39 -26.93 30.74
CA ASN A 13 17.29 -28.10 30.72
C ASN A 13 16.88 -29.22 31.70
N ALA A 14 15.95 -28.96 32.63
CA ALA A 14 15.49 -29.91 33.64
C ALA A 14 14.12 -30.53 33.30
N CYS A 15 13.43 -30.06 32.26
CA CYS A 15 12.10 -30.53 31.87
C CYS A 15 12.16 -31.78 30.98
N ASP A 16 11.20 -32.69 31.14
CA ASP A 16 10.98 -33.76 30.17
C ASP A 16 10.39 -33.21 28.84
N GLU A 17 10.51 -33.99 27.77
CA GLU A 17 10.07 -33.61 26.42
C GLU A 17 8.58 -33.20 26.38
N ALA A 18 7.74 -33.85 27.18
CA ALA A 18 6.31 -33.57 27.26
C ALA A 18 6.03 -32.17 27.86
N THR A 19 6.77 -31.79 28.89
CA THR A 19 6.66 -30.46 29.52
C THR A 19 7.12 -29.35 28.56
N VAL A 20 8.20 -29.59 27.82
CA VAL A 20 8.69 -28.65 26.80
C VAL A 20 7.64 -28.49 25.69
N LEU A 21 7.06 -29.58 25.20
CA LEU A 21 6.05 -29.53 24.13
C LEU A 21 4.78 -28.80 24.57
N HIS A 22 4.29 -29.04 25.79
CA HIS A 22 3.11 -28.34 26.33
C HIS A 22 3.36 -26.84 26.50
N TYR A 23 4.60 -26.44 26.83
CA TYR A 23 4.94 -25.03 27.00
C TYR A 23 5.19 -24.30 25.67
N VAL A 24 5.88 -24.95 24.74
CA VAL A 24 6.33 -24.34 23.47
C VAL A 24 5.27 -24.48 22.37
N GLY A 25 4.51 -25.57 22.33
CA GLY A 25 3.48 -25.83 21.32
C GLY A 25 2.48 -24.67 21.14
N PRO A 26 1.79 -24.24 22.22
CA PRO A 26 0.85 -23.12 22.12
C PRO A 26 1.49 -21.79 21.68
N LYS A 27 2.78 -21.59 21.98
CA LYS A 27 3.51 -20.40 21.54
C LYS A 27 3.80 -20.47 20.04
N LEU A 28 4.16 -21.64 19.52
CA LEU A 28 4.35 -21.85 18.08
C LEU A 28 3.03 -21.72 17.33
N ASP A 29 1.93 -22.25 17.87
CA ASP A 29 0.60 -22.09 17.29
C ASP A 29 0.20 -20.61 17.22
N ALA A 30 0.43 -19.85 18.30
CA ALA A 30 0.17 -18.41 18.32
C ALA A 30 1.03 -17.63 17.32
N ILE A 31 2.30 -18.04 17.11
CA ILE A 31 3.18 -17.47 16.10
C ILE A 31 2.66 -17.79 14.70
N GLN A 32 2.23 -19.03 14.45
CA GLN A 32 1.67 -19.44 13.18
C GLN A 32 0.40 -18.66 12.84
N ASP A 33 -0.52 -18.54 13.80
CA ASP A 33 -1.74 -17.74 13.66
C ASP A 33 -1.44 -16.27 13.34
N ALA A 34 -0.40 -15.71 13.97
CA ALA A 34 0.02 -14.34 13.72
C ALA A 34 0.62 -14.19 12.31
N MET A 35 1.41 -15.16 11.84
CA MET A 35 1.97 -15.18 10.50
C MET A 35 0.86 -15.30 9.44
N ASP A 36 -0.12 -16.17 9.64
CA ASP A 36 -1.23 -16.36 8.68
C ASP A 36 -2.09 -15.09 8.55
N LYS A 37 -2.33 -14.40 9.67
CA LYS A 37 -3.00 -13.09 9.68
C LYS A 37 -2.17 -12.04 8.95
N MET A 38 -0.86 -12.00 9.19
CA MET A 38 0.03 -11.05 8.53
C MET A 38 0.11 -11.30 7.02
N GLN A 39 0.16 -12.56 6.59
CA GLN A 39 0.13 -12.96 5.18
C GLN A 39 -1.15 -12.45 4.50
N THR A 40 -2.31 -12.68 5.13
CA THR A 40 -3.61 -12.20 4.63
C THR A 40 -3.65 -10.67 4.49
N VAL A 41 -3.14 -9.95 5.50
CA VAL A 41 -3.08 -8.48 5.45
C VAL A 41 -2.13 -8.00 4.35
N MET A 42 -0.99 -8.66 4.17
CA MET A 42 -0.01 -8.30 3.16
C MET A 42 -0.55 -8.49 1.75
N GLU A 43 -1.29 -9.57 1.50
CA GLU A 43 -1.98 -9.82 0.22
C GLU A 43 -3.04 -8.75 -0.06
N ALA A 44 -3.87 -8.42 0.93
CA ALA A 44 -4.89 -7.39 0.80
C ALA A 44 -4.27 -6.00 0.53
N LEU A 45 -3.17 -5.67 1.22
CA LEU A 45 -2.45 -4.41 1.02
C LEU A 45 -1.83 -4.34 -0.38
N SER A 46 -1.17 -5.41 -0.82
CA SER A 46 -0.57 -5.51 -2.15
C SER A 46 -1.62 -5.33 -3.25
N ALA A 47 -2.76 -6.02 -3.15
CA ALA A 47 -3.87 -5.88 -4.08
C ALA A 47 -4.46 -4.45 -4.09
N GLY A 48 -4.66 -3.87 -2.90
CA GLY A 48 -5.14 -2.49 -2.76
C GLY A 48 -4.19 -1.47 -3.39
N MET A 49 -2.88 -1.62 -3.16
CA MET A 49 -1.86 -0.74 -3.71
C MET A 49 -1.80 -0.81 -5.24
N LYS A 50 -1.92 -2.01 -5.82
CA LYS A 50 -2.00 -2.19 -7.28
C LYS A 50 -3.18 -1.41 -7.88
N ILE A 51 -4.36 -1.52 -7.28
CA ILE A 51 -5.56 -0.81 -7.73
C ILE A 51 -5.37 0.72 -7.63
N GLN A 52 -4.76 1.20 -6.55
CA GLN A 52 -4.49 2.63 -6.38
C GLN A 52 -3.51 3.16 -7.43
N LEU A 53 -2.44 2.42 -7.72
CA LEU A 53 -1.48 2.78 -8.76
C LEU A 53 -2.17 2.90 -10.12
N GLU A 54 -2.98 1.90 -10.51
CA GLU A 54 -3.75 1.92 -11.76
C GLU A 54 -4.72 3.10 -11.84
N ARG A 55 -5.37 3.47 -10.72
CA ARG A 55 -6.31 4.60 -10.67
C ARG A 55 -5.62 5.96 -10.66
N SER A 56 -4.43 6.04 -10.07
CA SER A 56 -3.60 7.24 -10.04
C SER A 56 -2.83 7.47 -11.33
N ALA A 57 -2.85 6.52 -12.27
CA ALA A 57 -2.17 6.64 -13.54
C ALA A 57 -2.60 7.96 -14.22
N PRO A 58 -1.68 8.92 -14.39
CA PRO A 58 -1.99 10.22 -14.95
C PRO A 58 -2.62 10.10 -16.34
N ARG A 59 -3.73 10.81 -16.52
CA ARG A 59 -4.54 10.78 -17.73
C ARG A 59 -4.44 12.14 -18.42
N LEU A 60 -4.20 12.12 -19.73
CA LEU A 60 -4.33 13.31 -20.57
C LEU A 60 -5.82 13.61 -20.80
N SER A 61 -6.47 14.21 -19.81
CA SER A 61 -7.90 14.58 -19.84
C SER A 61 -8.19 15.85 -20.64
N CYS A 62 -7.15 16.64 -20.93
CA CYS A 62 -7.18 17.85 -21.74
C CYS A 62 -6.45 17.61 -23.05
N ALA A 63 -7.12 17.85 -24.17
CA ALA A 63 -6.54 17.72 -25.51
C ALA A 63 -5.48 18.79 -25.84
N PHE A 64 -5.42 19.87 -25.04
CA PHE A 64 -4.54 21.01 -25.29
C PHE A 64 -3.28 21.03 -24.41
N CYS A 65 -3.26 20.26 -23.33
CA CYS A 65 -2.16 20.25 -22.38
C CYS A 65 -1.34 18.97 -22.55
N THR A 66 -0.03 19.09 -22.45
CA THR A 66 0.84 17.93 -22.25
C THR A 66 0.60 17.30 -20.87
N PHE A 67 1.15 16.12 -20.65
CA PHE A 67 1.04 15.42 -19.39
C PHE A 67 1.66 16.20 -18.21
N LYS A 68 2.74 16.95 -18.49
CA LYS A 68 3.38 17.85 -17.53
C LYS A 68 2.55 19.12 -17.27
N GLU A 69 1.63 19.48 -18.15
CA GLU A 69 0.78 20.66 -17.96
C GLU A 69 -0.57 20.30 -17.32
N ASN A 70 -1.03 19.06 -17.45
CA ASN A 70 -2.30 18.57 -16.91
C ASN A 70 -2.13 17.90 -15.51
N HIS A 71 -1.56 18.64 -14.56
CA HIS A 71 -1.32 18.13 -13.20
C HIS A 71 -2.60 18.01 -12.34
N ASP A 72 -3.57 18.89 -12.56
CA ASP A 72 -4.85 18.92 -11.87
C ASP A 72 -5.93 18.04 -12.55
N SER A 73 -5.55 17.30 -13.60
CA SER A 73 -6.44 16.42 -14.36
C SER A 73 -7.66 17.14 -14.97
N HIS A 74 -7.57 18.45 -15.25
CA HIS A 74 -8.68 19.21 -15.82
C HIS A 74 -9.08 18.69 -17.22
N HIS A 75 -10.38 18.69 -17.52
CA HIS A 75 -10.88 18.39 -18.85
C HIS A 75 -10.66 19.56 -19.82
N THR A 76 -10.60 19.27 -21.13
CA THR A 76 -10.45 20.26 -22.22
C THR A 76 -11.33 21.50 -22.08
N ALA A 77 -12.58 21.35 -21.62
CA ALA A 77 -13.52 22.45 -21.43
C ALA A 77 -13.15 23.42 -20.28
N ARG A 78 -12.28 23.00 -19.36
CA ARG A 78 -11.79 23.77 -18.21
C ARG A 78 -10.32 24.19 -18.36
N CYS A 79 -9.74 24.02 -19.55
CA CYS A 79 -8.36 24.39 -19.80
C CYS A 79 -8.17 25.90 -19.63
N THR A 80 -7.32 26.31 -18.69
CA THR A 80 -7.06 27.72 -18.39
C THR A 80 -6.20 28.41 -19.45
N ARG A 81 -5.43 27.64 -20.25
CA ARG A 81 -4.68 28.15 -21.41
C ARG A 81 -5.61 28.63 -22.53
N TYR A 82 -6.77 28.00 -22.68
CA TYR A 82 -7.80 28.34 -23.67
C TYR A 82 -9.16 28.47 -22.96
N PRO A 83 -9.38 29.58 -22.23
CA PRO A 83 -10.49 29.70 -21.27
C PRO A 83 -11.85 29.80 -21.95
N ASP A 84 -11.93 30.39 -23.14
CA ASP A 84 -13.16 30.56 -23.90
C ASP A 84 -13.30 29.57 -25.06
N THR A 85 -14.53 29.43 -25.55
CA THR A 85 -14.87 28.46 -26.60
C THR A 85 -14.28 28.83 -27.96
N VAL A 86 -14.06 30.11 -28.24
CA VAL A 86 -13.48 30.57 -29.51
C VAL A 86 -12.01 30.20 -29.55
N SER A 87 -11.25 30.53 -28.51
CA SER A 87 -9.83 30.16 -28.38
C SER A 87 -9.61 28.64 -28.49
N ARG A 88 -10.47 27.85 -27.86
CA ARG A 88 -10.43 26.38 -27.99
C ARG A 88 -10.70 25.92 -29.42
N ARG A 89 -11.66 26.53 -30.11
CA ARG A 89 -11.99 26.19 -31.51
C ARG A 89 -10.84 26.56 -32.45
N VAL A 90 -10.25 27.74 -32.30
CA VAL A 90 -9.09 28.19 -33.09
C VAL A 90 -7.95 27.19 -32.93
N GLN A 91 -7.59 26.85 -31.68
CA GLN A 91 -6.53 25.89 -31.40
C GLN A 91 -6.83 24.48 -31.94
N ALA A 92 -8.08 24.03 -31.85
CA ALA A 92 -8.49 22.71 -32.35
C ALA A 92 -8.49 22.62 -33.89
N LEU A 93 -8.77 23.74 -34.57
CA LEU A 93 -8.78 23.81 -36.04
C LEU A 93 -7.40 24.14 -36.63
N GLY A 94 -6.41 24.47 -35.79
CA GLY A 94 -5.08 24.90 -36.24
C GLY A 94 -5.10 26.23 -36.99
N LEU A 95 -6.08 27.09 -36.69
CA LEU A 95 -6.28 28.41 -37.28
C LEU A 95 -5.48 29.50 -36.57
#